data_AF-A0A8J3LZB0-F1
#
_entry.id   AF-A0A8J3LZB0-F1
#
_cell.length_a   1.000
_cell.length_b   1.000
_cell.length_c   1.000
_cell.angle_alpha   90.00
_cell.angle_beta   90.00
_cell.angle_gamma   90.00
#
_symmetry.space_group_name_H-M   'P 1'
#
loop_
_entity.id
_entity.type
_entity.pdbx_description
1 polymer ?
#
loop_
_entity_poly.entity_id
_entity_poly.type
_entity_poly.pdbx_seq_one_letter_code
_entity_poly.pdbx_strand_id
1 'polypeptide(L)'
;MAYGHPWPRPRVEDPAPIGGRGQSGDHVDLETQAPVEASQLDEMSADAAAQRLAETLATSTRFVNKPLYQLVDIDLSRDHLAATVALTDFISYALTLDLLEGELLDGLADGRPIRPGTLPLRDRYLPSLGAVIEVNRRLCAGGPLALFAAARPGSRARRGEADYVMLVQERSARVLNSARRLAVIPKSFHEPLVDFSDDAQLSATLERELEEELFGHTELDATEGERRSADPLHLSRLSAPMRWLIDHADTERWRMECTGFGLNLVSGNFEFASLIAIEDEEWWASFGGQVEANWESEGLRRYSTRDRKGLARLVHDATWSNEGLFAFLQGLRRLAEAGTGRVNLPSTELEM
;
A
#
# COMPACT_ATOMS: atom_id res chain seq x y z
N MET A 1 -38.76 -44.35 -15.05
CA MET A 1 -39.03 -42.92 -14.87
C MET A 1 -37.73 -42.26 -14.46
N ALA A 2 -37.04 -41.67 -15.43
CA ALA A 2 -35.96 -40.72 -15.21
C ALA A 2 -36.57 -39.33 -15.02
N TYR A 3 -35.89 -38.46 -14.27
CA TYR A 3 -35.54 -37.06 -14.60
C TYR A 3 -35.30 -36.25 -13.32
N GLY A 4 -34.17 -35.53 -13.29
CA GLY A 4 -33.76 -34.65 -12.20
C GLY A 4 -32.28 -34.29 -12.35
N HIS A 5 -31.98 -33.50 -13.37
CA HIS A 5 -30.67 -33.14 -13.89
C HIS A 5 -29.63 -32.68 -12.82
N PRO A 6 -28.35 -33.07 -12.95
CA PRO A 6 -27.27 -32.43 -12.23
C PRO A 6 -26.99 -31.05 -12.85
N TRP A 7 -26.93 -30.04 -11.98
CA TRP A 7 -26.51 -28.69 -12.32
C TRP A 7 -25.14 -28.70 -13.04
N PRO A 8 -24.97 -27.95 -14.14
CA PRO A 8 -23.69 -27.88 -14.81
C PRO A 8 -22.68 -27.20 -13.90
N ARG A 9 -21.57 -27.89 -13.59
CA ARG A 9 -20.39 -27.25 -13.03
C ARG A 9 -19.89 -26.27 -14.09
N PRO A 10 -19.75 -24.97 -13.81
CA PRO A 10 -19.14 -24.05 -14.76
C PRO A 10 -17.72 -24.54 -15.04
N ARG A 11 -17.37 -24.59 -16.33
CA ARG A 11 -15.99 -24.77 -16.75
C ARG A 11 -15.21 -23.58 -16.18
N VAL A 12 -14.17 -23.86 -15.41
CA VAL A 12 -13.16 -22.87 -15.04
C VAL A 12 -12.40 -22.59 -16.33
N GLU A 13 -12.86 -21.59 -17.06
CA GLU A 13 -12.06 -20.94 -18.10
C GLU A 13 -11.02 -20.06 -17.39
N ASP A 14 -9.78 -20.09 -17.89
CA ASP A 14 -8.63 -19.42 -17.29
C ASP A 14 -8.91 -17.92 -17.05
N PRO A 15 -8.65 -17.40 -15.83
CA PRO A 15 -8.98 -16.02 -15.49
C PRO A 15 -7.94 -15.03 -16.04
N ALA A 16 -8.41 -13.99 -16.72
CA ALA A 16 -7.64 -12.78 -17.03
C ALA A 16 -7.66 -11.79 -15.82
N PRO A 17 -6.59 -11.00 -15.60
CA PRO A 17 -6.43 -10.12 -14.42
C PRO A 17 -7.01 -8.70 -14.55
N ILE A 18 -7.29 -8.05 -13.40
CA ILE A 18 -7.50 -6.59 -13.23
C ILE A 18 -6.17 -5.88 -13.50
N GLY A 19 -6.10 -5.04 -14.53
CA GLY A 19 -4.98 -4.13 -14.73
C GLY A 19 -4.38 -4.20 -16.13
N GLY A 20 -4.37 -3.04 -16.78
CA GLY A 20 -3.68 -2.81 -18.04
C GLY A 20 -2.16 -2.85 -17.90
N ARG A 21 -1.53 -2.97 -19.04
CA ARG A 21 -0.07 -3.02 -19.27
C ARG A 21 0.53 -1.69 -18.85
N GLY A 22 1.50 -1.68 -17.93
CA GLY A 22 2.29 -0.50 -17.52
C GLY A 22 1.54 0.78 -17.09
N GLN A 23 0.21 0.76 -17.10
CA GLN A 23 -0.74 1.73 -16.56
C GLN A 23 -1.78 0.86 -15.85
N SER A 24 -1.97 1.05 -14.55
CA SER A 24 -3.07 0.35 -13.88
C SER A 24 -4.38 0.75 -14.56
N GLY A 25 -5.29 -0.23 -14.72
CA GLY A 25 -6.63 0.03 -15.27
C GLY A 25 -7.56 0.68 -14.24
N ASP A 26 -7.01 1.46 -13.32
CA ASP A 26 -7.75 2.19 -12.32
C ASP A 26 -8.35 3.46 -12.91
N HIS A 27 -9.50 3.83 -12.37
CA HIS A 27 -10.23 5.04 -12.72
C HIS A 27 -10.62 5.76 -11.43
N VAL A 28 -9.70 6.58 -10.94
CA VAL A 28 -9.93 7.35 -9.71
C VAL A 28 -10.27 8.79 -10.07
N ASP A 29 -11.47 9.23 -9.71
CA ASP A 29 -11.94 10.60 -9.95
C ASP A 29 -11.76 11.47 -8.71
N LEU A 30 -11.27 12.70 -8.91
CA LEU A 30 -11.23 13.72 -7.85
C LEU A 30 -12.56 14.48 -7.78
N GLU A 31 -13.26 14.35 -6.65
CA GLU A 31 -14.38 15.20 -6.28
C GLU A 31 -13.86 16.52 -5.68
N THR A 32 -14.00 17.60 -6.46
CA THR A 32 -13.55 18.95 -6.07
C THR A 32 -14.51 19.66 -5.12
N GLN A 33 -15.73 19.14 -4.95
CA GLN A 33 -16.71 19.66 -4.00
C GLN A 33 -16.57 18.91 -2.68
N ALA A 34 -16.17 19.61 -1.61
CA ALA A 34 -15.80 19.04 -0.33
C ALA A 34 -16.85 18.03 0.19
N PRO A 35 -16.54 16.73 0.23
CA PRO A 35 -17.25 15.80 1.07
C PRO A 35 -16.59 15.88 2.45
N VAL A 36 -17.40 16.12 3.46
CA VAL A 36 -17.05 16.18 4.89
C VAL A 36 -16.68 17.59 5.39
N GLU A 37 -17.61 18.20 6.12
CA GLU A 37 -17.29 19.28 7.08
C GLU A 37 -16.23 18.76 8.04
N ALA A 38 -15.13 19.49 8.22
CA ALA A 38 -14.12 19.17 9.23
C ALA A 38 -14.82 18.95 10.57
N SER A 39 -14.95 17.67 10.96
CA SER A 39 -15.69 17.34 12.17
C SER A 39 -14.99 18.01 13.35
N GLN A 40 -15.69 18.93 14.02
CA GLN A 40 -15.13 19.61 15.17
C GLN A 40 -14.68 18.56 16.19
N LEU A 41 -13.43 18.67 16.63
CA LEU A 41 -12.92 17.85 17.71
C LEU A 41 -13.76 18.13 18.96
N ASP A 42 -14.36 17.09 19.51
CA ASP A 42 -14.91 17.18 20.85
C ASP A 42 -13.76 17.21 21.87
N GLU A 43 -14.07 17.50 23.13
CA GLU A 43 -13.08 17.63 24.21
C GLU A 43 -12.17 16.40 24.31
N MET A 44 -12.76 15.22 24.24
CA MET A 44 -12.03 13.93 24.27
C MET A 44 -11.07 13.75 23.09
N SER A 45 -11.52 14.04 21.86
CA SER A 45 -10.67 13.92 20.67
C SER A 45 -9.57 14.99 20.68
N ALA A 46 -9.86 16.18 21.21
CA ALA A 46 -8.88 17.25 21.38
C ALA A 46 -7.79 16.88 22.38
N ASP A 47 -8.14 16.24 23.50
CA ASP A 47 -7.16 15.76 24.49
C ASP A 47 -6.24 14.69 23.90
N ALA A 48 -6.80 13.71 23.18
CA ALA A 48 -6.00 12.66 22.52
C ALA A 48 -5.08 13.25 21.42
N ALA A 49 -5.58 14.21 20.64
CA ALA A 49 -4.78 14.93 19.65
C ALA A 49 -3.64 15.74 20.30
N ALA A 50 -3.92 16.43 21.41
CA ALA A 50 -2.91 17.18 22.16
C ALA A 50 -1.81 16.25 22.70
N GLN A 51 -2.19 15.07 23.19
CA GLN A 51 -1.25 14.05 23.65
C GLN A 51 -0.34 13.57 22.50
N ARG A 52 -0.89 13.27 21.31
CA ARG A 52 -0.10 12.86 20.13
C ARG A 52 0.90 13.94 19.71
N LEU A 53 0.50 15.22 19.73
CA LEU A 53 1.41 16.34 19.42
C LEU A 53 2.52 16.46 20.46
N ALA A 54 2.21 16.30 21.74
CA ALA A 54 3.19 16.32 22.82
C ALA A 54 4.22 15.19 22.67
N GLU A 55 3.78 13.98 22.33
CA GLU A 55 4.64 12.83 22.07
C GLU A 55 5.57 13.08 20.89
N THR A 56 5.02 13.56 19.77
CA THR A 56 5.78 13.91 18.56
C THR A 56 6.90 14.91 18.86
N LEU A 57 6.60 15.94 19.66
CA LEU A 57 7.59 16.92 20.11
C LEU A 57 8.64 16.28 21.02
N ALA A 58 8.24 15.40 21.94
CA ALA A 58 9.14 14.72 22.87
C ALA A 58 10.10 13.74 22.17
N THR A 59 9.65 13.06 21.11
CA THR A 59 10.47 12.10 20.35
C THR A 59 11.21 12.74 19.18
N SER A 60 11.02 14.05 18.94
CA SER A 60 11.54 14.74 17.75
C SER A 60 11.12 14.06 16.43
N THR A 61 9.90 13.51 16.41
CA THR A 61 9.32 12.90 15.21
C THR A 61 8.89 13.99 14.25
N ARG A 62 9.19 13.82 12.96
CA ARG A 62 8.81 14.78 11.91
C ARG A 62 7.29 14.73 11.70
N PHE A 63 6.63 15.88 11.81
CA PHE A 63 5.18 16.02 11.63
C PHE A 63 4.92 17.17 10.66
N VAL A 64 4.64 16.82 9.41
CA VAL A 64 4.50 17.77 8.30
C VAL A 64 3.09 17.63 7.75
N ASN A 65 2.38 18.75 7.61
CA ASN A 65 1.08 18.72 6.97
C ASN A 65 1.24 18.65 5.46
N LYS A 66 0.63 17.64 4.84
CA LYS A 66 0.53 17.50 3.38
C LYS A 66 -0.93 17.27 2.99
N PRO A 67 -1.36 17.70 1.79
CA PRO A 67 -2.66 17.29 1.27
C PRO A 67 -2.72 15.77 1.12
N LEU A 68 -3.88 15.18 1.37
CA LEU A 68 -4.15 13.76 1.15
C LEU A 68 -5.42 13.60 0.33
N TYR A 69 -5.56 12.45 -0.32
CA TYR A 69 -6.83 11.96 -0.81
C TYR A 69 -7.55 11.14 0.27
N GLN A 70 -8.80 11.49 0.54
CA GLN A 70 -9.73 10.65 1.29
C GLN A 70 -10.66 9.91 0.32
N LEU A 71 -10.95 8.64 0.60
CA LEU A 71 -11.86 7.83 -0.20
C LEU A 71 -13.32 8.19 0.11
N VAL A 72 -14.07 8.53 -0.93
CA VAL A 72 -15.49 8.91 -0.86
C VAL A 72 -16.37 7.77 -1.36
N ASP A 73 -15.99 7.16 -2.48
CA ASP A 73 -16.72 6.05 -3.06
C ASP A 73 -15.77 5.07 -3.71
N ILE A 74 -16.21 3.81 -3.84
CA ILE A 74 -15.42 2.77 -4.47
C ILE A 74 -16.32 1.71 -5.10
N ASP A 75 -16.03 1.40 -6.36
CA ASP A 75 -16.65 0.31 -7.11
C ASP A 75 -15.56 -0.65 -7.60
N LEU A 76 -15.66 -1.90 -7.13
CA LEU A 76 -14.67 -2.94 -7.41
C LEU A 76 -15.33 -4.15 -8.06
N SER A 77 -14.76 -4.58 -9.18
CA SER A 77 -15.09 -5.87 -9.78
C SER A 77 -13.81 -6.59 -10.25
N ARG A 78 -13.98 -7.79 -10.81
CA ARG A 78 -12.88 -8.61 -11.33
C ARG A 78 -12.07 -7.94 -12.43
N ASP A 79 -12.57 -6.92 -13.11
CA ASP A 79 -11.85 -6.27 -14.22
C ASP A 79 -11.92 -4.74 -14.11
N HIS A 80 -12.36 -4.21 -12.96
CA HIS A 80 -12.65 -2.80 -12.80
C HIS A 80 -12.30 -2.33 -11.39
N LEU A 81 -11.55 -1.23 -11.33
CA LEU A 81 -11.34 -0.44 -10.13
C LEU A 81 -11.76 0.99 -10.48
N ALA A 82 -12.88 1.44 -9.94
CA ALA A 82 -13.25 2.84 -9.94
C ALA A 82 -13.36 3.34 -8.49
N ALA A 83 -12.92 4.57 -8.26
CA ALA A 83 -13.02 5.20 -6.97
C ALA A 83 -13.25 6.70 -7.13
N THR A 84 -13.88 7.29 -6.12
CA THR A 84 -13.97 8.74 -5.99
C THR A 84 -13.21 9.15 -4.75
N VAL A 85 -12.31 10.10 -4.90
CA VAL A 85 -11.53 10.68 -3.80
C VAL A 85 -11.81 12.16 -3.67
N ALA A 86 -11.60 12.70 -2.48
CA ALA A 86 -11.60 14.14 -2.26
C ALA A 86 -10.38 14.57 -1.48
N LEU A 87 -10.12 15.88 -1.45
CA LEU A 87 -8.99 16.41 -0.70
C LEU A 87 -9.28 16.47 0.80
N THR A 88 -8.26 16.13 1.56
CA THR A 88 -8.13 16.38 3.00
C THR A 88 -6.68 16.74 3.30
N ASP A 89 -6.29 16.77 4.58
CA ASP A 89 -4.93 17.05 5.00
C ASP A 89 -4.45 16.07 6.06
N PHE A 90 -3.13 15.84 6.08
CA PHE A 90 -2.50 14.87 6.97
C PHE A 90 -2.73 15.19 8.44
N ILE A 91 -2.79 16.46 8.84
CA ILE A 91 -3.04 16.84 10.24
C ILE A 91 -4.44 16.42 10.67
N SER A 92 -5.45 16.68 9.84
CA SER A 92 -6.83 16.28 10.10
C SER A 92 -6.93 14.75 10.32
N TYR A 93 -6.22 13.97 9.50
CA TYR A 93 -6.13 12.51 9.67
C TYR A 93 -5.35 12.10 10.94
N ALA A 94 -4.14 12.62 11.10
CA ALA A 94 -3.19 12.22 12.15
C ALA A 94 -3.68 12.54 13.57
N LEU A 95 -4.54 13.56 13.71
CA LEU A 95 -5.14 13.97 14.98
C LEU A 95 -6.54 13.39 15.22
N THR A 96 -7.02 12.50 14.33
CA THR A 96 -8.32 11.83 14.49
C THR A 96 -8.19 10.32 14.30
N LEU A 97 -8.39 9.81 13.08
CA LEU A 97 -8.47 8.38 12.79
C LEU A 97 -7.15 7.65 13.05
N ASP A 98 -6.01 8.30 12.86
CA ASP A 98 -4.69 7.71 13.16
C ASP A 98 -4.50 7.37 14.66
N LEU A 99 -5.31 7.96 15.54
CA LEU A 99 -5.26 7.69 16.97
C LEU A 99 -5.88 6.34 17.36
N LEU A 100 -6.69 5.73 16.46
CA LEU A 100 -7.44 4.51 16.76
C LEU A 100 -6.57 3.28 16.98
N GLU A 101 -5.44 3.19 16.28
CA GLU A 101 -4.47 2.10 16.49
C GLU A 101 -3.81 2.24 17.86
N GLY A 102 -3.34 3.45 18.20
CA GLY A 102 -2.75 3.73 19.51
C GLY A 102 -3.69 3.40 20.66
N GLU A 103 -4.94 3.87 20.58
CA GLU A 103 -5.96 3.57 21.59
C GLU A 103 -6.19 2.05 21.78
N LEU A 104 -6.22 1.30 20.68
CA LEU A 104 -6.37 -0.16 20.73
C LEU A 104 -5.16 -0.82 21.38
N LEU A 105 -3.94 -0.41 21.01
CA LEU A 105 -2.70 -0.95 21.56
C LEU A 105 -2.59 -0.66 23.06
N ASP A 106 -2.93 0.55 23.50
CA ASP A 106 -2.96 0.92 24.91
C ASP A 106 -4.00 0.09 25.67
N GLY A 107 -5.20 -0.08 25.10
CA GLY A 107 -6.24 -0.93 25.66
C GLY A 107 -5.76 -2.37 25.87
N LEU A 108 -5.07 -2.93 24.89
CA LEU A 108 -4.48 -4.27 24.98
C LEU A 108 -3.35 -4.35 26.02
N ALA A 109 -2.46 -3.35 26.04
CA ALA A 109 -1.34 -3.29 26.98
C ALA A 109 -1.81 -3.18 28.44
N ASP A 110 -2.88 -2.42 28.69
CA ASP A 110 -3.52 -2.27 30.00
C ASP A 110 -4.34 -3.50 30.42
N GLY A 111 -4.53 -4.47 29.53
CA GLY A 111 -5.43 -5.61 29.76
C GLY A 111 -6.90 -5.22 29.84
N ARG A 112 -7.30 -4.09 29.26
CA ARG A 112 -8.69 -3.65 29.20
C ARG A 112 -9.48 -4.55 28.25
N PRO A 113 -10.74 -4.90 28.57
CA PRO A 113 -11.58 -5.67 27.66
C PRO A 113 -11.87 -4.85 26.41
N ILE A 114 -11.52 -5.37 25.23
CA ILE A 114 -11.78 -4.72 23.93
C ILE A 114 -13.23 -4.99 23.52
N ARG A 115 -14.14 -4.05 23.86
CA ARG A 115 -15.57 -4.12 23.54
C ARG A 115 -16.19 -2.72 23.39
N PRO A 116 -17.37 -2.58 22.75
CA PRO A 116 -18.03 -1.28 22.66
C PRO A 116 -18.16 -0.59 24.02
N GLY A 117 -17.89 0.71 24.08
CA GLY A 117 -17.91 1.53 25.29
C GLY A 117 -16.59 1.55 26.08
N THR A 118 -15.51 0.92 25.58
CA THR A 118 -14.21 0.84 26.29
C THR A 118 -13.05 1.52 25.56
N LEU A 119 -13.29 1.89 24.29
CA LEU A 119 -12.33 2.53 23.40
C LEU A 119 -13.02 3.79 22.85
N PRO A 120 -13.01 4.91 23.61
CA PRO A 120 -13.85 6.06 23.32
C PRO A 120 -13.64 6.70 21.94
N LEU A 121 -12.40 6.76 21.43
CA LEU A 121 -12.13 7.26 20.08
C LEU A 121 -12.72 6.30 19.04
N ARG A 122 -12.55 4.99 19.23
CA ARG A 122 -13.15 3.98 18.36
C ARG A 122 -14.68 4.00 18.40
N ASP A 123 -15.28 4.17 19.57
CA ASP A 123 -16.72 4.33 19.73
C ASP A 123 -17.24 5.60 19.03
N ARG A 124 -16.39 6.63 18.90
CA ARG A 124 -16.72 7.87 18.18
C ARG A 124 -16.58 7.71 16.66
N TYR A 125 -15.43 7.21 16.19
CA TYR A 125 -15.06 7.24 14.77
C TYR A 125 -15.40 5.96 14.00
N LEU A 126 -15.44 4.80 14.67
CA LEU A 126 -15.79 3.50 14.08
C LEU A 126 -16.76 2.70 14.97
N PRO A 127 -17.94 3.25 15.34
CA PRO A 127 -18.87 2.60 16.28
C PRO A 127 -19.49 1.30 15.79
N SER A 128 -19.50 1.07 14.48
CA SER A 128 -20.22 -0.04 13.86
C SER A 128 -19.61 -0.44 12.53
N LEU A 129 -20.01 -1.62 12.03
CA LEU A 129 -19.63 -2.06 10.68
C LEU A 129 -20.12 -1.08 9.59
N GLY A 130 -21.26 -0.43 9.80
CA GLY A 130 -21.74 0.62 8.88
C GLY A 130 -20.73 1.77 8.77
N ALA A 131 -20.19 2.22 9.90
CA ALA A 131 -19.16 3.28 9.93
C ALA A 131 -17.84 2.86 9.26
N VAL A 132 -17.56 1.56 9.16
CA VAL A 132 -16.39 1.01 8.44
C VAL A 132 -16.62 1.00 6.93
N ILE A 133 -17.80 0.61 6.47
CA ILE A 133 -18.09 0.44 5.04
C ILE A 133 -18.49 1.78 4.38
N GLU A 134 -19.14 2.68 5.12
CA GLU A 134 -19.53 4.02 4.65
C GLU A 134 -18.31 4.97 4.68
N VAL A 135 -17.38 4.78 3.73
CA VAL A 135 -16.09 5.50 3.67
C VAL A 135 -16.27 7.02 3.55
N ASN A 136 -17.32 7.51 2.89
CA ASN A 136 -17.64 8.95 2.82
C ASN A 136 -18.13 9.58 4.14
N ARG A 137 -18.38 8.81 5.20
CA ARG A 137 -18.85 9.34 6.48
C ARG A 137 -17.74 9.53 7.52
N ARG A 138 -16.50 9.25 7.15
CA ARG A 138 -15.33 9.47 8.00
C ARG A 138 -14.16 9.94 7.15
N LEU A 139 -13.15 10.51 7.81
CA LEU A 139 -11.89 10.80 7.15
C LEU A 139 -11.16 9.47 6.88
N CYS A 140 -11.28 8.97 5.66
CA CYS A 140 -10.71 7.69 5.23
C CYS A 140 -9.52 7.96 4.31
N ALA A 141 -8.35 8.26 4.87
CA ALA A 141 -7.16 8.67 4.13
C ALA A 141 -6.11 7.54 4.13
N GLY A 142 -6.46 6.43 3.48
CA GLY A 142 -5.57 5.29 3.25
C GLY A 142 -4.66 5.49 2.04
N GLY A 143 -4.19 4.39 1.46
CA GLY A 143 -3.41 4.49 0.24
C GLY A 143 -2.93 3.16 -0.34
N PRO A 144 -2.19 3.23 -1.47
CA PRO A 144 -1.62 2.07 -2.10
C PRO A 144 -0.31 1.65 -1.46
N LEU A 145 -0.06 0.34 -1.48
CA LEU A 145 1.21 -0.26 -1.12
C LEU A 145 1.43 -1.51 -1.96
N ALA A 146 2.66 -1.71 -2.42
CA ALA A 146 2.95 -2.71 -3.42
C ALA A 146 4.03 -3.68 -3.00
N LEU A 147 3.80 -4.97 -3.27
CA LEU A 147 4.89 -5.94 -3.30
C LEU A 147 5.71 -5.69 -4.56
N PHE A 148 6.97 -5.29 -4.40
CA PHE A 148 7.93 -5.26 -5.50
C PHE A 148 8.52 -6.67 -5.75
N ALA A 149 8.49 -7.11 -7.01
CA ALA A 149 9.05 -8.38 -7.47
C ALA A 149 9.76 -8.22 -8.82
N ALA A 150 11.07 -8.48 -8.88
CA ALA A 150 11.84 -8.41 -10.12
C ALA A 150 12.41 -9.78 -10.51
N ALA A 151 12.20 -10.19 -11.76
CA ALA A 151 12.69 -11.44 -12.30
C ALA A 151 14.23 -11.46 -12.33
N ARG A 152 14.80 -12.61 -12.00
CA ARG A 152 16.25 -12.84 -12.10
C ARG A 152 16.52 -14.15 -12.82
N PRO A 153 17.62 -14.21 -13.59
CA PRO A 153 18.04 -15.46 -14.19
C PRO A 153 18.48 -16.46 -13.13
N GLY A 154 18.43 -17.73 -13.52
CA GLY A 154 19.07 -18.80 -12.79
C GLY A 154 20.56 -18.51 -12.55
N SER A 155 21.05 -18.81 -11.36
CA SER A 155 22.47 -18.63 -11.05
C SER A 155 23.02 -19.80 -10.26
N ARG A 156 24.35 -19.94 -10.21
CA ARG A 156 25.01 -20.95 -9.38
C ARG A 156 24.61 -20.85 -7.90
N ALA A 157 24.45 -19.62 -7.38
CA ALA A 157 24.00 -19.40 -6.01
C ALA A 157 22.55 -19.89 -5.78
N ARG A 158 21.72 -19.89 -6.82
CA ARG A 158 20.32 -20.35 -6.83
C ARG A 158 20.14 -21.73 -7.46
N ARG A 159 21.20 -22.55 -7.53
CA ARG A 159 21.16 -23.91 -8.11
C ARG A 159 20.61 -23.95 -9.54
N GLY A 160 20.80 -22.88 -10.31
CA GLY A 160 20.31 -22.75 -11.69
C GLY A 160 18.84 -22.36 -11.82
N GLU A 161 18.11 -22.16 -10.71
CA GLU A 161 16.70 -21.81 -10.74
C GLU A 161 16.50 -20.29 -10.85
N ALA A 162 15.64 -19.88 -11.79
CA ALA A 162 15.18 -18.50 -11.92
C ALA A 162 14.11 -18.20 -10.86
N ASP A 163 14.04 -16.95 -10.42
CA ASP A 163 13.12 -16.50 -9.38
C ASP A 163 12.68 -15.05 -9.58
N TYR A 164 11.77 -14.58 -8.73
CA TYR A 164 11.67 -13.16 -8.44
C TYR A 164 12.45 -12.85 -7.15
N VAL A 165 13.20 -11.76 -7.16
CA VAL A 165 13.60 -11.10 -5.93
C VAL A 165 12.46 -10.23 -5.45
N MET A 166 12.09 -10.39 -4.18
CA MET A 166 11.14 -9.54 -3.49
C MET A 166 11.85 -8.68 -2.47
N LEU A 167 11.33 -7.48 -2.26
CA LEU A 167 11.85 -6.53 -1.29
C LEU A 167 10.85 -6.34 -0.16
N VAL A 168 11.35 -6.38 1.08
CA VAL A 168 10.59 -6.08 2.28
C VAL A 168 11.44 -5.13 3.12
N GLN A 169 10.82 -4.05 3.55
CA GLN A 169 11.46 -3.04 4.39
C GLN A 169 11.12 -3.25 5.86
N GLU A 170 12.06 -2.85 6.72
CA GLU A 170 11.81 -2.56 8.13
C GLU A 170 11.70 -1.04 8.29
N ARG A 171 10.53 -0.54 8.69
CA ARG A 171 10.30 0.91 8.80
C ARG A 171 11.09 1.51 9.95
N SER A 172 11.63 2.71 9.72
CA SER A 172 12.42 3.47 10.69
C SER A 172 11.65 3.77 11.97
N ALA A 173 12.34 3.86 13.10
CA ALA A 173 11.77 4.33 14.36
C ALA A 173 11.33 5.81 14.31
N ARG A 174 11.74 6.55 13.27
CA ARG A 174 11.47 7.99 13.10
C ARG A 174 10.19 8.30 12.31
N VAL A 175 9.53 7.27 11.76
CA VAL A 175 8.24 7.46 11.08
C VAL A 175 7.09 7.43 12.09
N LEU A 176 6.01 8.17 11.80
CA LEU A 176 4.82 8.20 12.66
C LEU A 176 4.09 6.86 12.66
N ASN A 177 3.94 6.24 11.49
CA ASN A 177 3.08 5.06 11.32
C ASN A 177 3.90 3.79 11.10
N SER A 178 3.48 2.71 11.76
CA SER A 178 4.09 1.38 11.66
C SER A 178 5.61 1.38 11.93
N ALA A 179 6.10 2.21 12.84
CA ALA A 179 7.52 2.30 13.19
C ALA A 179 8.08 0.92 13.65
N ARG A 180 9.26 0.55 13.14
CA ARG A 180 9.94 -0.75 13.40
C ARG A 180 9.16 -1.99 12.96
N ARG A 181 8.16 -1.83 12.09
CA ARG A 181 7.41 -2.95 11.51
C ARG A 181 7.94 -3.33 10.14
N LEU A 182 7.75 -4.60 9.78
CA LEU A 182 7.95 -5.06 8.40
C LEU A 182 6.81 -4.54 7.52
N ALA A 183 7.15 -4.06 6.33
CA ALA A 183 6.20 -3.65 5.31
C ALA A 183 6.71 -4.00 3.91
N VAL A 184 5.79 -4.08 2.95
CA VAL A 184 6.16 -4.07 1.54
C VAL A 184 6.67 -2.68 1.14
N ILE A 185 7.30 -2.59 -0.02
CA ILE A 185 7.86 -1.36 -0.58
C ILE A 185 7.63 -1.37 -2.10
N PRO A 186 7.06 -0.30 -2.68
CA PRO A 186 6.69 0.96 -2.03
C PRO A 186 5.45 0.92 -1.12
N LYS A 187 5.32 1.89 -0.19
CA LYS A 187 4.11 2.11 0.62
C LYS A 187 3.87 3.60 0.81
N SER A 188 2.64 4.05 0.56
CA SER A 188 2.29 5.45 0.79
C SER A 188 0.86 5.70 1.23
N PHE A 189 0.64 6.91 1.75
CA PHE A 189 -0.68 7.51 1.72
C PHE A 189 -1.01 7.91 0.29
N HIS A 190 -2.30 7.91 -0.05
CA HIS A 190 -2.70 8.46 -1.34
C HIS A 190 -2.68 9.98 -1.25
N GLU A 191 -1.79 10.62 -1.99
CA GLU A 191 -1.57 12.08 -1.92
C GLU A 191 -1.33 12.70 -3.31
N PRO A 192 -1.81 13.92 -3.55
CA PRO A 192 -1.52 14.67 -4.76
C PRO A 192 -0.09 15.22 -4.76
N LEU A 193 0.45 15.49 -5.94
CA LEU A 193 1.77 16.10 -6.13
C LEU A 193 1.67 17.48 -6.79
N VAL A 194 1.22 17.55 -8.03
CA VAL A 194 1.05 18.80 -8.80
C VAL A 194 -0.30 18.86 -9.49
N ASP A 195 -0.67 17.80 -10.22
CA ASP A 195 -1.94 17.72 -10.93
C ASP A 195 -2.88 16.83 -10.12
N PHE A 196 -3.73 17.45 -9.30
CA PHE A 196 -4.52 16.74 -8.32
C PHE A 196 -5.58 15.81 -8.94
N SER A 197 -5.89 15.96 -10.23
CA SER A 197 -6.81 15.02 -10.89
C SER A 197 -6.05 13.83 -11.44
N ASP A 198 -4.92 14.07 -12.12
CA ASP A 198 -4.11 12.99 -12.69
C ASP A 198 -3.38 12.19 -11.58
N ASP A 199 -2.93 12.87 -10.52
CA ASP A 199 -2.28 12.26 -9.35
C ASP A 199 -3.23 11.39 -8.51
N ALA A 200 -4.55 11.47 -8.76
CA ALA A 200 -5.55 10.64 -8.09
C ALA A 200 -5.45 9.16 -8.55
N GLN A 201 -4.80 8.86 -9.68
CA GLN A 201 -4.57 7.46 -10.03
C GLN A 201 -3.61 6.80 -9.02
N LEU A 202 -3.92 5.57 -8.64
CA LEU A 202 -3.08 4.76 -7.75
C LEU A 202 -1.72 4.47 -8.39
N SER A 203 -1.68 4.30 -9.72
CA SER A 203 -0.42 4.20 -10.47
C SER A 203 0.47 5.41 -10.26
N ALA A 204 -0.06 6.63 -10.41
CA ALA A 204 0.70 7.86 -10.23
C ALA A 204 1.35 7.93 -8.84
N THR A 205 0.62 7.56 -7.79
CA THR A 205 1.19 7.44 -6.43
C THR A 205 2.30 6.39 -6.36
N LEU A 206 2.05 5.17 -6.85
CA LEU A 206 3.04 4.08 -6.77
C LEU A 206 4.30 4.33 -7.63
N GLU A 207 4.15 5.00 -8.77
CA GLU A 207 5.26 5.42 -9.63
C GLU A 207 6.15 6.46 -8.96
N ARG A 208 5.54 7.47 -8.33
CA ARG A 208 6.25 8.45 -7.51
C ARG A 208 7.03 7.76 -6.39
N GLU A 209 6.37 6.85 -5.67
CA GLU A 209 6.97 6.15 -4.53
C GLU A 209 8.05 5.15 -4.95
N LEU A 210 7.94 4.52 -6.13
CA LEU A 210 9.03 3.72 -6.68
C LEU A 210 10.30 4.58 -6.88
N GLU A 211 10.14 5.76 -7.46
CA GLU A 211 11.24 6.69 -7.73
C GLU A 211 11.89 7.20 -6.43
N GLU A 212 11.08 7.53 -5.42
CA GLU A 212 11.52 8.07 -4.13
C GLU A 212 12.04 7.01 -3.14
N GLU A 213 11.32 5.90 -3.00
CA GLU A 213 11.63 4.89 -1.98
C GLU A 213 12.64 3.85 -2.45
N LEU A 214 12.72 3.54 -3.75
CA LEU A 214 13.55 2.44 -4.26
C LEU A 214 14.65 2.85 -5.22
N PHE A 215 14.52 3.97 -5.94
CA PHE A 215 15.51 4.39 -6.95
C PHE A 215 16.39 5.56 -6.51
N GLY A 216 16.34 5.89 -5.22
CA GLY A 216 17.27 6.81 -4.57
C GLY A 216 17.09 8.27 -4.99
N HIS A 217 15.94 8.64 -5.58
CA HIS A 217 15.64 10.04 -5.82
C HIS A 217 15.26 10.73 -4.51
N THR A 218 15.84 11.90 -4.22
CA THR A 218 15.43 12.74 -3.09
C THR A 218 13.94 13.06 -3.20
N GLU A 219 13.21 13.01 -2.07
CA GLU A 219 11.77 13.33 -1.92
C GLU A 219 11.35 14.42 -2.93
N LEU A 220 10.60 14.03 -3.96
CA LEU A 220 10.15 14.88 -5.06
C LEU A 220 9.20 15.97 -4.56
N ASP A 221 8.57 15.71 -3.40
CA ASP A 221 7.70 16.62 -2.65
C ASP A 221 8.40 17.34 -1.47
N ALA A 222 9.74 17.38 -1.44
CA ALA A 222 10.44 18.10 -0.37
C ALA A 222 10.13 19.60 -0.41
N THR A 223 9.15 20.00 0.41
CA THR A 223 8.89 21.37 0.88
C THR A 223 10.10 22.04 1.54
N GLU A 224 11.23 21.35 1.66
CA GLU A 224 12.53 21.88 2.11
C GLU A 224 13.32 22.63 1.00
N GLY A 225 12.86 22.60 -0.26
CA GLY A 225 13.45 23.38 -1.36
C GLY A 225 12.57 24.55 -1.83
N GLU A 226 13.18 25.71 -2.12
CA GLU A 226 12.51 26.92 -2.65
C GLU A 226 11.85 26.75 -4.05
N ARG A 227 11.85 25.55 -4.64
CA ARG A 227 11.36 25.30 -6.02
C ARG A 227 10.57 24.01 -6.13
N ARG A 228 9.28 24.14 -6.43
CA ARG A 228 8.41 23.02 -6.86
C ARG A 228 8.58 22.81 -8.36
N SER A 229 8.78 21.56 -8.80
CA SER A 229 8.77 21.22 -10.23
C SER A 229 7.33 21.16 -10.72
N ALA A 230 7.07 21.67 -11.92
CA ALA A 230 5.74 21.57 -12.54
C ALA A 230 5.44 20.16 -13.08
N ASP A 231 6.49 19.38 -13.31
CA ASP A 231 6.43 17.97 -13.71
C ASP A 231 7.59 17.25 -13.01
N PRO A 232 7.37 16.72 -11.79
CA PRO A 232 8.40 16.05 -11.01
C PRO A 232 8.85 14.73 -11.62
N LEU A 233 7.94 14.03 -12.31
CA LEU A 233 8.18 12.76 -13.00
C LEU A 233 8.55 12.95 -14.48
N HIS A 234 8.88 14.18 -14.89
CA HIS A 234 9.33 14.46 -16.25
C HIS A 234 10.46 13.50 -16.63
N LEU A 235 10.33 12.92 -17.81
CA LEU A 235 11.22 11.91 -18.39
C LEU A 235 12.72 12.21 -18.30
N SER A 236 13.14 13.48 -18.25
CA SER A 236 14.55 13.88 -18.11
C SER A 236 15.07 13.92 -16.66
N ARG A 237 14.19 13.71 -15.68
CA ARG A 237 14.47 13.77 -14.24
C ARG A 237 14.48 12.37 -13.61
N LEU A 238 13.76 11.43 -14.23
CA LEU A 238 13.67 10.06 -13.76
C LEU A 238 15.04 9.37 -13.69
N SER A 239 15.20 8.56 -12.65
CA SER A 239 16.27 7.59 -12.51
C SER A 239 16.31 6.64 -13.72
N ALA A 240 17.48 6.06 -14.01
CA ALA A 240 17.61 5.06 -15.06
C ALA A 240 16.65 3.85 -14.91
N PRO A 241 16.48 3.24 -13.72
CA PRO A 241 15.50 2.16 -13.53
C PRO A 241 14.07 2.59 -13.83
N MET A 242 13.64 3.75 -13.33
CA MET A 242 12.27 4.23 -13.55
C MET A 242 12.02 4.62 -15.00
N ARG A 243 12.99 5.30 -15.61
CA ARG A 243 12.92 5.66 -17.02
C ARG A 243 12.72 4.43 -17.90
N TRP A 244 13.42 3.33 -17.59
CA TRP A 244 13.24 2.07 -18.30
C TRP A 244 11.80 1.54 -18.14
N LEU A 245 11.21 1.61 -16.94
CA LEU A 245 9.83 1.14 -16.72
C LEU A 245 8.85 1.95 -17.58
N ILE A 246 8.95 3.28 -17.53
CA ILE A 246 8.08 4.18 -18.32
C ILE A 246 8.25 3.96 -19.83
N ASP A 247 9.48 3.85 -20.33
CA ASP A 247 9.73 3.59 -21.76
C ASP A 247 9.20 2.21 -22.22
N HIS A 248 8.89 1.30 -21.29
CA HIS A 248 8.39 -0.06 -21.56
C HIS A 248 6.96 -0.29 -21.04
N ALA A 249 6.22 0.75 -20.66
CA ALA A 249 4.87 0.63 -20.10
C ALA A 249 3.90 -0.14 -21.03
N ASP A 250 4.03 0.04 -22.35
CA ASP A 250 3.17 -0.64 -23.34
C ASP A 250 3.58 -2.09 -23.64
N THR A 251 4.55 -2.65 -22.91
CA THR A 251 5.09 -4.00 -23.14
C THR A 251 4.74 -4.97 -22.02
N GLU A 252 4.87 -6.27 -22.26
CA GLU A 252 4.68 -7.31 -21.22
C GLU A 252 5.91 -7.49 -20.31
N ARG A 253 6.87 -6.56 -20.38
CA ARG A 253 8.14 -6.67 -19.63
C ARG A 253 8.02 -6.32 -18.17
N TRP A 254 6.97 -5.59 -17.79
CA TRP A 254 6.62 -5.34 -16.40
C TRP A 254 5.12 -5.04 -16.30
N ARG A 255 4.58 -5.08 -15.09
CA ARG A 255 3.21 -4.66 -14.78
C ARG A 255 3.12 -4.06 -13.39
N MET A 256 2.13 -3.19 -13.22
CA MET A 256 1.63 -2.72 -11.95
C MET A 256 0.14 -3.02 -11.90
N GLU A 257 -0.29 -3.76 -10.88
CA GLU A 257 -1.69 -4.19 -10.76
C GLU A 257 -2.17 -4.08 -9.32
N CYS A 258 -3.41 -3.61 -9.13
CA CYS A 258 -4.10 -3.69 -7.85
C CYS A 258 -4.59 -5.13 -7.65
N THR A 259 -4.05 -5.79 -6.63
CA THR A 259 -4.29 -7.20 -6.31
C THR A 259 -5.34 -7.42 -5.22
N GLY A 260 -5.71 -6.36 -4.51
CA GLY A 260 -6.75 -6.41 -3.49
C GLY A 260 -7.06 -5.04 -2.89
N PHE A 261 -8.24 -4.95 -2.30
CA PHE A 261 -8.70 -3.82 -1.51
C PHE A 261 -9.07 -4.31 -0.10
N GLY A 262 -8.66 -3.55 0.91
CA GLY A 262 -8.93 -3.84 2.32
C GLY A 262 -9.52 -2.64 3.04
N LEU A 263 -10.31 -2.92 4.07
CA LEU A 263 -10.67 -1.95 5.11
C LEU A 263 -10.03 -2.41 6.41
N ASN A 264 -9.17 -1.57 6.97
CA ASN A 264 -8.37 -1.91 8.13
C ASN A 264 -9.08 -1.49 9.41
N LEU A 265 -9.54 -2.49 10.16
CA LEU A 265 -10.26 -2.26 11.40
C LEU A 265 -9.35 -1.76 12.52
N VAL A 266 -8.02 -1.86 12.41
CA VAL A 266 -7.10 -1.34 13.43
C VAL A 266 -6.99 0.18 13.30
N SER A 267 -6.69 0.68 12.10
CA SER A 267 -6.48 2.11 11.82
C SER A 267 -7.74 2.86 11.40
N GLY A 268 -8.75 2.17 10.87
CA GLY A 268 -9.95 2.78 10.27
C GLY A 268 -9.83 3.16 8.80
N ASN A 269 -8.68 2.92 8.19
CA ASN A 269 -8.37 3.28 6.81
C ASN A 269 -8.73 2.19 5.80
N PHE A 270 -8.40 2.48 4.54
CA PHE A 270 -8.43 1.54 3.43
C PHE A 270 -7.01 1.26 2.90
N GLU A 271 -6.86 0.15 2.20
CA GLU A 271 -5.60 -0.28 1.60
C GLU A 271 -5.82 -0.79 0.19
N PHE A 272 -5.09 -0.24 -0.78
CA PHE A 272 -4.94 -0.85 -2.10
C PHE A 272 -3.66 -1.68 -2.13
N ALA A 273 -3.81 -2.99 -1.96
CA ALA A 273 -2.71 -3.93 -2.09
C ALA A 273 -2.36 -4.12 -3.58
N SER A 274 -1.14 -3.76 -3.97
CA SER A 274 -0.69 -3.84 -5.35
C SER A 274 0.50 -4.78 -5.53
N LEU A 275 0.75 -5.18 -6.77
CA LEU A 275 1.94 -5.92 -7.19
C LEU A 275 2.64 -5.12 -8.30
N ILE A 276 3.93 -4.88 -8.12
CA ILE A 276 4.82 -4.38 -9.16
C ILE A 276 5.72 -5.55 -9.55
N ALA A 277 5.47 -6.12 -10.72
CA ALA A 277 6.20 -7.29 -11.22
C ALA A 277 6.99 -6.93 -12.48
N ILE A 278 8.31 -7.00 -12.41
CA ILE A 278 9.22 -6.81 -13.54
C ILE A 278 9.61 -8.20 -14.05
N GLU A 279 9.21 -8.52 -15.28
CA GLU A 279 9.39 -9.82 -15.91
C GLU A 279 10.70 -9.94 -16.68
N ASP A 280 11.26 -8.81 -17.12
CA ASP A 280 12.53 -8.76 -17.83
C ASP A 280 13.72 -9.00 -16.87
N GLU A 281 14.39 -10.14 -17.06
CA GLU A 281 15.55 -10.55 -16.27
C GLU A 281 16.76 -9.62 -16.40
N GLU A 282 16.86 -8.88 -17.51
CA GLU A 282 17.96 -7.93 -17.74
C GLU A 282 17.81 -6.68 -16.88
N TRP A 283 16.58 -6.36 -16.45
CA TRP A 283 16.32 -5.20 -15.60
C TRP A 283 17.06 -5.32 -14.27
N TRP A 284 16.91 -6.46 -13.56
CA TRP A 284 17.59 -6.65 -12.28
C TRP A 284 19.12 -6.72 -12.44
N ALA A 285 19.59 -7.29 -13.56
CA ALA A 285 21.02 -7.34 -13.85
C ALA A 285 21.62 -5.93 -14.08
N SER A 286 20.85 -5.04 -14.72
CA SER A 286 21.29 -3.69 -15.09
C SER A 286 21.12 -2.68 -13.96
N PHE A 287 20.02 -2.78 -13.21
CA PHE A 287 19.59 -1.75 -12.26
C PHE A 287 19.49 -2.23 -10.81
N GLY A 288 19.55 -3.54 -10.53
CA GLY A 288 19.39 -4.07 -9.17
C GLY A 288 20.44 -3.59 -8.17
N GLY A 289 21.57 -3.03 -8.63
CA GLY A 289 22.58 -2.36 -7.81
C GLY A 289 22.29 -0.88 -7.49
N GLN A 290 21.29 -0.28 -8.14
CA GLN A 290 20.80 1.08 -7.88
C GLN A 290 19.55 1.07 -6.97
N VAL A 291 19.03 -0.12 -6.66
CA VAL A 291 17.85 -0.27 -5.81
C VAL A 291 18.27 -0.14 -4.35
N GLU A 292 17.93 0.98 -3.74
CA GLU A 292 18.29 1.35 -2.37
C GLU A 292 17.07 1.95 -1.67
N ALA A 293 16.79 1.50 -0.44
CA ALA A 293 15.71 2.09 0.33
C ALA A 293 16.13 3.46 0.89
N ASN A 294 15.19 4.40 0.89
CA ASN A 294 15.41 5.74 1.45
C ASN A 294 15.46 5.74 2.99
N TRP A 295 15.52 6.95 3.58
CA TRP A 295 15.64 7.16 5.03
C TRP A 295 14.46 6.62 5.87
N GLU A 296 13.30 6.37 5.27
CA GLU A 296 12.14 5.79 5.95
C GLU A 296 12.33 4.31 6.30
N SER A 297 13.36 3.68 5.73
CA SER A 297 13.76 2.31 6.01
C SER A 297 14.95 2.25 6.97
N GLU A 298 14.82 1.47 8.05
CA GLU A 298 15.96 1.06 8.87
C GLU A 298 16.72 -0.13 8.24
N GLY A 299 16.10 -0.82 7.29
CA GLY A 299 16.73 -1.90 6.55
C GLY A 299 15.88 -2.46 5.42
N LEU A 300 16.54 -2.80 4.31
CA LEU A 300 15.93 -3.45 3.15
C LEU A 300 16.38 -4.90 3.06
N ARG A 301 15.42 -5.84 3.05
CA ARG A 301 15.67 -7.27 3.01
C ARG A 301 15.22 -7.86 1.67
N ARG A 302 16.05 -8.73 1.10
CA ARG A 302 15.76 -9.44 -0.15
C ARG A 302 15.29 -10.85 0.14
N TYR A 303 14.19 -11.25 -0.50
CA TYR A 303 13.65 -12.61 -0.44
C TYR A 303 13.56 -13.20 -1.85
N SER A 304 13.61 -14.53 -1.92
CA SER A 304 13.42 -15.28 -3.16
C SER A 304 12.06 -15.94 -3.14
N THR A 305 11.30 -15.83 -4.24
CA THR A 305 10.05 -16.59 -4.42
C THR A 305 10.25 -18.10 -4.44
N ARG A 306 11.49 -18.59 -4.52
CA ARG A 306 11.85 -20.01 -4.46
C ARG A 306 12.16 -20.50 -3.04
N ASP A 307 12.42 -19.61 -2.07
CA ASP A 307 12.69 -19.97 -0.68
C ASP A 307 11.39 -20.17 0.12
N ARG A 308 10.69 -21.27 -0.16
CA ARG A 308 9.43 -21.61 0.51
C ARG A 308 9.50 -21.56 2.03
N LYS A 309 10.62 -22.01 2.62
CA LYS A 309 10.80 -22.05 4.09
C LYS A 309 11.03 -20.65 4.65
N GLY A 310 11.85 -19.83 3.98
CA GLY A 310 12.03 -18.42 4.34
C GLY A 310 10.74 -17.64 4.26
N LEU A 311 9.96 -17.82 3.19
CA LEU A 311 8.68 -17.16 3.01
C LEU A 311 7.63 -17.61 4.02
N ALA A 312 7.55 -18.91 4.33
CA ALA A 312 6.66 -19.38 5.39
C ALA A 312 6.99 -18.75 6.74
N ARG A 313 8.29 -18.62 7.10
CA ARG A 313 8.69 -17.91 8.32
C ARG A 313 8.33 -16.43 8.27
N LEU A 314 8.57 -15.79 7.13
CA LEU A 314 8.29 -14.37 6.93
C LEU A 314 6.79 -14.07 7.06
N VAL A 315 5.91 -14.89 6.47
CA VAL A 315 4.44 -14.74 6.60
C VAL A 315 3.98 -14.79 8.06
N HIS A 316 4.64 -15.58 8.90
CA HIS A 316 4.31 -15.73 10.32
C HIS A 316 5.08 -14.78 11.25
N ASP A 317 5.82 -13.82 10.69
CA ASP A 317 6.57 -12.86 11.50
C ASP A 317 5.60 -11.86 12.16
N ALA A 318 5.58 -11.81 13.49
CA ALA A 318 4.70 -10.92 14.24
C ALA A 318 5.08 -9.43 14.12
N THR A 319 6.21 -9.12 13.48
CA THR A 319 6.69 -7.74 13.28
C THR A 319 6.10 -7.07 12.05
N TRP A 320 5.29 -7.76 11.23
CA TRP A 320 4.56 -7.10 10.13
C TRP A 320 3.64 -5.98 10.62
N SER A 321 3.53 -4.93 9.80
CA SER A 321 2.35 -4.06 9.82
C SER A 321 1.18 -4.79 9.17
N ASN A 322 -0.04 -4.46 9.56
CA ASN A 322 -1.21 -5.22 9.13
C ASN A 322 -1.50 -5.03 7.64
N GLU A 323 -1.37 -3.80 7.15
CA GLU A 323 -1.42 -3.42 5.75
C GLU A 323 -0.28 -4.08 4.97
N GLY A 324 0.94 -4.09 5.53
CA GLY A 324 2.10 -4.70 4.90
C GLY A 324 1.94 -6.20 4.68
N LEU A 325 1.45 -6.93 5.69
CA LEU A 325 1.16 -8.35 5.58
C LEU A 325 0.04 -8.62 4.57
N PHE A 326 -1.03 -7.82 4.60
CA PHE A 326 -2.12 -7.92 3.64
C PHE A 326 -1.61 -7.82 2.20
N ALA A 327 -0.87 -6.76 1.87
CA ALA A 327 -0.34 -6.55 0.53
C ALA A 327 0.69 -7.61 0.12
N PHE A 328 1.53 -8.05 1.06
CA PHE A 328 2.47 -9.14 0.83
C PHE A 328 1.74 -10.44 0.43
N LEU A 329 0.69 -10.81 1.15
CA LEU A 329 -0.09 -12.01 0.86
C LEU A 329 -0.85 -11.91 -0.46
N GLN A 330 -1.47 -10.75 -0.77
CA GLN A 330 -2.14 -10.55 -2.06
C GLN A 330 -1.15 -10.64 -3.24
N GLY A 331 0.03 -10.01 -3.10
CA GLY A 331 1.08 -10.08 -4.11
C GLY A 331 1.63 -11.50 -4.30
N LEU A 332 1.84 -12.26 -3.22
CA LEU A 332 2.25 -13.67 -3.31
C LEU A 332 1.21 -14.53 -4.04
N ARG A 333 -0.08 -14.37 -3.70
CA ARG A 333 -1.18 -15.06 -4.38
C ARG A 333 -1.15 -14.75 -5.88
N ARG A 334 -1.02 -13.47 -6.23
CA ARG A 334 -1.02 -13.04 -7.63
C ARG A 334 0.19 -13.55 -8.42
N LEU A 335 1.38 -13.59 -7.81
CA LEU A 335 2.57 -14.20 -8.39
C LEU A 335 2.42 -15.72 -8.60
N ALA A 336 1.71 -16.42 -7.70
CA ALA A 336 1.40 -17.84 -7.87
C ALA A 336 0.48 -18.07 -9.08
N GLU A 337 -0.57 -17.26 -9.20
CA GLU A 337 -1.56 -17.32 -10.30
C GLU A 337 -0.94 -17.03 -11.67
N ALA A 338 0.10 -16.18 -11.74
CA ALA A 338 0.81 -15.89 -12.98
C ALA A 338 1.52 -17.12 -13.58
N GLY A 339 1.76 -18.18 -12.80
CA GLY A 339 2.18 -19.49 -13.34
C GLY A 339 3.57 -19.55 -13.98
N THR A 340 4.44 -18.57 -13.73
CA THR A 340 5.72 -18.39 -14.47
C THR A 340 6.81 -19.43 -14.17
N GLY A 341 6.56 -20.40 -13.29
CA GLY A 341 7.55 -21.39 -12.83
C GLY A 341 8.65 -20.82 -11.91
N ARG A 342 8.70 -19.50 -11.72
CA ARG A 342 9.66 -18.77 -10.87
C ARG A 342 9.31 -18.80 -9.38
N VAL A 343 8.22 -19.48 -9.01
CA VAL A 343 7.61 -19.41 -7.68
C VAL A 343 7.58 -20.79 -7.00
N ASN A 344 7.78 -20.79 -5.68
CA ASN A 344 7.65 -21.94 -4.78
C ASN A 344 7.08 -21.44 -3.46
N LEU A 345 5.82 -21.01 -3.50
CA LEU A 345 5.22 -20.29 -2.40
C LEU A 345 4.57 -21.24 -1.39
N PRO A 346 4.52 -20.88 -0.09
CA PRO A 346 3.64 -21.57 0.84
C PRO A 346 2.18 -21.42 0.41
N SER A 347 1.30 -22.31 0.85
CA SER A 347 -0.14 -22.15 0.65
C SER A 347 -0.59 -20.92 1.44
N THR A 348 -1.11 -19.92 0.74
CA THR A 348 -1.70 -18.70 1.31
C THR A 348 -3.21 -18.77 1.14
N GLU A 349 -3.87 -19.77 1.73
CA GLU A 349 -5.33 -19.74 1.81
C GLU A 349 -5.70 -18.69 2.85
N LEU A 350 -6.31 -17.59 2.40
CA LEU A 350 -7.06 -16.69 3.25
C LEU A 350 -8.41 -17.38 3.48
N GLU A 351 -8.70 -17.78 4.72
CA GLU A 351 -10.08 -18.16 5.09
C GLU A 351 -10.96 -16.93 4.83
N MET A 352 -11.85 -17.02 3.83
CA MET A 352 -12.85 -16.00 3.52
C MET A 352 -14.06 -16.12 4.43
#